data_AF-A0A9E1JEE7-F1
#
_entry.id   AF-A0A9E1JEE7-F1
#
_cell.length_a   1.000
_cell.length_b   1.000
_cell.length_c   1.000
_cell.angle_alpha   90.00
_cell.angle_beta   90.00
_cell.angle_gamma   90.00
#
_symmetry.space_group_name_H-M   'P 1'
#
loop_
_entity.id
_entity.type
_entity.pdbx_description
1 polymer ?
#
loop_
_entity_poly.entity_id
_entity_poly.type
_entity_poly.pdbx_seq_one_letter_code
_entity_poly.pdbx_strand_id
1 'polypeptide(L)'
;MKASSILLERNRTQIISLVKGASKSIIIAGLSLFLLISIIGLKAFKTELGYELTKSKNTYSKILIENKKLKSQTLQLKSHERIESLARKNSMKFPNQRDLIKINNE
;
A
#
# COMPACT_ATOMS: atom_id res chain seq x y z
N MET A 1 -28.71 35.79 -3.98
CA MET A 1 -28.63 34.59 -4.85
C MET A 1 -28.89 34.85 -6.34
N LYS A 2 -29.78 35.77 -6.77
CA LYS A 2 -30.07 36.01 -8.20
C LYS A 2 -28.90 36.57 -9.04
N ALA A 3 -28.02 37.38 -8.46
CA ALA A 3 -26.90 37.96 -9.20
C ALA A 3 -25.87 36.90 -9.66
N SER A 4 -25.60 35.90 -8.82
CA SER A 4 -24.64 34.83 -9.10
C SER A 4 -25.11 33.92 -10.24
N SER A 5 -26.41 33.62 -10.32
CA SER A 5 -26.98 32.80 -11.39
C SER A 5 -26.96 33.51 -12.74
N ILE A 6 -27.24 34.81 -12.77
CA ILE A 6 -27.20 35.62 -14.00
C ILE A 6 -25.77 35.72 -14.55
N LEU A 7 -24.78 35.86 -13.66
CA LEU A 7 -23.36 35.95 -14.03
C LEU A 7 -22.85 34.62 -14.61
N LEU A 8 -23.28 33.49 -14.05
CA LEU A 8 -22.95 32.15 -14.55
C LEU A 8 -23.56 31.90 -15.93
N GLU A 9 -24.81 32.30 -16.14
CA GLU A 9 -25.52 32.15 -17.42
C GLU A 9 -24.90 33.04 -18.52
N ARG A 10 -24.50 34.27 -18.17
CA ARG A 10 -23.76 35.17 -19.09
C ARG A 10 -22.42 34.58 -19.49
N ASN A 11 -21.63 34.08 -18.54
CA ASN A 11 -20.33 33.49 -18.82
C ASN A 11 -20.46 32.23 -19.68
N ARG A 12 -21.44 31.38 -19.40
CA ARG A 12 -21.75 30.19 -20.21
C ARG A 12 -22.06 30.58 -21.65
N THR A 13 -22.88 31.60 -21.85
CA THR A 13 -23.29 32.08 -23.18
C THR A 13 -22.10 32.68 -23.95
N GLN A 14 -21.24 33.45 -23.27
CA GLN A 14 -20.02 34.01 -23.85
C GLN A 14 -19.06 32.91 -24.32
N ILE A 15 -18.81 31.90 -23.47
CA ILE A 15 -17.96 30.75 -23.83
C ILE A 15 -18.54 30.00 -25.03
N ILE A 16 -19.84 29.72 -25.04
CA ILE A 16 -20.49 29.04 -26.16
C ILE A 16 -20.34 29.85 -27.45
N SER A 17 -20.50 31.18 -27.39
CA SER A 17 -20.37 32.06 -28.56
C SER A 17 -18.94 32.09 -29.11
N LEU A 18 -17.94 32.11 -28.23
CA LEU A 18 -16.52 32.05 -28.59
C LEU A 18 -16.17 30.71 -29.25
N VAL A 19 -16.67 29.60 -28.70
CA VAL A 19 -16.47 28.26 -29.26
C VAL A 19 -17.17 28.13 -30.61
N LYS A 20 -18.37 28.70 -30.78
CA LYS A 20 -19.11 28.70 -32.05
C LYS A 20 -18.41 29.54 -33.14
N GLY A 21 -17.74 30.62 -32.75
CA GLY A 21 -16.99 31.50 -33.64
C GLY A 21 -15.58 30.98 -33.98
N ALA A 22 -15.10 29.95 -33.28
CA ALA A 22 -13.79 29.36 -33.54
C ALA A 22 -13.82 28.52 -34.83
N SER A 23 -12.73 28.59 -35.61
CA SER A 23 -12.58 27.74 -36.78
C SER A 23 -12.42 26.26 -36.40
N LYS A 24 -12.86 25.35 -37.28
CA LYS A 24 -12.72 23.90 -37.06
C LYS A 24 -11.28 23.50 -36.73
N SER A 25 -10.29 24.15 -37.34
CA SER A 25 -8.86 23.90 -37.10
C SER A 25 -8.44 24.23 -35.66
N ILE A 26 -8.95 25.32 -35.08
CA ILE A 26 -8.66 25.71 -33.69
C ILE A 26 -9.26 24.70 -32.71
N ILE A 27 -10.49 24.24 -32.97
CA ILE A 27 -11.15 23.22 -32.15
C ILE A 27 -10.35 21.91 -32.18
N ILE A 28 -9.92 21.48 -33.37
CA ILE A 28 -9.12 20.26 -33.55
C ILE A 28 -7.77 20.38 -32.84
N ALA A 29 -7.09 21.53 -32.93
CA ALA A 29 -5.82 21.79 -32.26
C ALA A 29 -5.97 21.80 -30.72
N GLY A 30 -7.08 22.36 -30.20
CA GLY A 30 -7.39 22.31 -28.78
C GLY A 30 -7.63 20.88 -28.29
N LEU A 31 -8.37 20.08 -29.06
CA LEU A 31 -8.63 18.68 -28.74
C LEU A 31 -7.35 17.84 -28.75
N SER A 32 -6.48 18.05 -29.75
CA SER A 32 -5.22 17.31 -29.86
C SER A 32 -4.27 17.63 -28.71
N LEU A 33 -4.19 18.90 -28.29
CA LEU A 33 -3.39 19.30 -27.14
C LEU A 33 -3.91 18.67 -25.83
N PHE A 34 -5.24 18.66 -25.64
CA PHE A 34 -5.86 18.02 -24.47
C PHE A 34 -5.57 16.52 -24.41
N LEU A 35 -5.66 15.82 -25.55
CA LEU A 35 -5.34 14.40 -25.64
C LEU A 35 -3.85 14.13 -25.32
N LEU A 36 -2.94 14.96 -25.82
CA LEU A 36 -1.51 14.83 -25.53
C LEU A 36 -1.22 14.95 -24.03
N ILE A 37 -1.75 15.98 -23.38
CA ILE A 37 -1.57 16.18 -21.92
C ILE A 37 -2.15 14.99 -21.14
N SER A 38 -3.31 14.49 -21.56
CA SER A 38 -3.96 13.34 -20.94
C SER A 38 -3.11 12.06 -21.05
N ILE A 39 -2.49 11.81 -22.21
CA ILE A 39 -1.61 10.64 -22.41
C ILE A 39 -0.36 10.72 -21.53
N ILE A 40 0.24 11.91 -21.41
CA ILE A 40 1.42 12.13 -20.56
C ILE A 40 1.05 11.91 -19.09
N GLY A 41 -0.07 12.50 -18.64
CA GLY A 41 -0.56 12.33 -17.28
C GLY A 41 -0.86 10.87 -16.94
N LEU A 42 -1.50 10.14 -17.86
CA LEU A 42 -1.80 8.72 -17.66
C LEU A 42 -0.54 7.86 -17.57
N LYS A 43 0.47 8.15 -18.40
CA LYS A 43 1.77 7.44 -18.34
C LYS A 43 2.50 7.73 -17.03
N ALA A 44 2.52 8.98 -16.58
CA ALA A 44 3.13 9.37 -15.31
C ALA A 44 2.44 8.65 -14.14
N PHE A 45 1.11 8.70 -14.07
CA PHE A 45 0.32 8.03 -13.04
C PHE A 45 0.54 6.50 -13.03
N LYS A 46 0.56 5.85 -14.19
CA LYS A 46 0.86 4.42 -14.30
C LYS A 46 2.27 4.09 -13.77
N THR A 47 3.23 4.97 -14.00
CA THR A 47 4.63 4.78 -13.57
C THR A 47 4.76 4.94 -12.06
N GLU A 48 4.11 5.95 -11.49
CA GLU A 48 4.04 6.19 -10.06
C GLU A 48 3.39 5.00 -9.33
N LEU A 49 2.22 4.55 -9.78
CA LEU A 49 1.56 3.35 -9.25
C LEU A 49 2.45 2.10 -9.36
N GLY A 50 3.12 1.92 -10.49
CA GLY A 50 4.05 0.80 -10.68
C GLY A 50 5.22 0.83 -9.70
N TYR A 51 5.76 2.03 -9.43
CA TYR A 51 6.82 2.23 -8.45
C TYR A 51 6.34 1.95 -7.02
N GLU A 52 5.20 2.51 -6.62
CA GLU A 52 4.61 2.27 -5.29
C GLU A 52 4.29 0.80 -5.07
N LEU A 53 3.71 0.13 -6.06
CA LEU A 53 3.41 -1.30 -6.01
C LEU A 53 4.69 -2.13 -5.84
N THR A 54 5.73 -1.80 -6.59
CA THR A 54 7.02 -2.52 -6.51
C THR A 54 7.70 -2.29 -5.16
N LYS A 55 7.70 -1.04 -4.66
CA LYS A 55 8.23 -0.67 -3.35
C LYS A 55 7.48 -1.39 -2.22
N SER A 56 6.14 -1.43 -2.30
CA SER A 56 5.29 -2.14 -1.34
C SER A 56 5.57 -3.64 -1.36
N LYS A 57 5.63 -4.27 -2.54
CA LYS A 57 5.95 -5.70 -2.68
C LYS A 57 7.33 -6.06 -2.13
N ASN A 58 8.34 -5.22 -2.36
CA ASN A 58 9.68 -5.43 -1.82
C ASN A 58 9.69 -5.31 -0.29
N THR A 59 9.01 -4.29 0.25
CA THR A 59 8.87 -4.10 1.71
C THR A 59 8.17 -5.30 2.34
N TYR A 60 7.04 -5.74 1.76
CA TYR A 60 6.30 -6.91 2.22
C TYR A 60 7.17 -8.17 2.21
N SER A 61 7.92 -8.41 1.13
CA SER A 61 8.79 -9.59 1.02
C SER A 61 9.91 -9.57 2.06
N LYS A 62 10.51 -8.40 2.33
CA LYS A 62 11.53 -8.24 3.37
C LYS A 62 10.95 -8.55 4.76
N ILE A 63 9.80 -7.97 5.09
CA ILE A 63 9.10 -8.22 6.36
C ILE A 63 8.72 -9.69 6.51
N LEU A 64 8.24 -10.33 5.44
CA LEU A 64 7.87 -11.74 5.45
C LEU A 64 9.08 -12.65 5.77
N ILE A 65 10.24 -12.38 5.17
CA ILE A 65 11.47 -13.12 5.44
C ILE A 65 11.92 -12.92 6.89
N GLU A 66 11.88 -11.67 7.37
CA GLU A 66 12.24 -11.34 8.74
C GLU A 66 11.30 -12.02 9.75
N ASN A 67 10.00 -12.01 9.50
CA ASN A 67 9.01 -12.68 10.34
C ASN A 67 9.25 -14.20 10.38
N LYS A 68 9.53 -14.83 9.23
CA LYS A 68 9.90 -16.26 9.19
C LYS A 68 11.17 -16.55 10.00
N LYS A 69 12.19 -15.69 9.90
CA LYS A 69 13.43 -15.81 10.67
C LYS A 69 13.16 -15.70 12.17
N LEU A 70 12.41 -14.68 12.60
CA LEU A 70 12.04 -14.48 14.00
C LEU A 70 11.20 -15.64 14.55
N LYS A 71 10.27 -16.17 13.75
CA LYS A 71 9.49 -17.35 14.12
C LYS A 71 10.38 -18.57 14.33
N SER A 72 11.32 -18.82 13.43
CA SER A 72 12.30 -19.91 13.56
C SER A 72 13.15 -19.74 14.81
N GLN A 73 13.70 -18.54 15.04
CA GLN A 73 14.47 -18.23 16.25
C GLN A 73 13.62 -18.42 17.51
N THR A 74 12.37 -17.99 17.50
CA THR A 74 11.45 -18.19 18.64
C THR A 74 11.24 -19.67 18.94
N LEU A 75 11.04 -20.50 17.91
CA LEU A 75 10.90 -21.95 18.08
C LEU A 75 12.17 -22.58 18.64
N GLN A 76 13.35 -22.17 18.15
CA GLN A 76 14.64 -22.63 18.69
C GLN A 76 14.84 -22.17 20.14
N LEU A 77 14.48 -20.93 20.46
CA LEU A 77 14.58 -20.39 21.81
C LEU A 77 13.68 -21.14 22.79
N LYS A 78 12.48 -21.52 22.34
CA LYS A 78 11.49 -22.31 23.09
C LYS A 78 11.70 -23.81 23.01
N SER A 79 12.73 -24.30 22.30
CA SER A 79 12.92 -25.73 22.16
C SER A 79 13.26 -26.36 23.51
N HIS A 80 12.67 -27.51 23.78
CA HIS A 80 12.88 -28.27 25.00
C HIS A 80 14.38 -28.51 25.26
N GLU A 81 15.09 -28.99 24.24
CA GLU A 81 16.54 -29.26 24.29
C GLU A 81 17.35 -28.04 24.73
N ARG A 82 17.02 -26.84 24.19
CA ARG A 82 17.72 -25.61 24.56
C ARG A 82 17.43 -25.22 25.99
N ILE A 83 16.16 -25.26 26.41
CA ILE A 83 15.75 -24.90 27.78
C ILE A 83 16.39 -25.87 28.78
N GLU A 84 16.39 -27.16 28.48
CA GLU A 84 17.03 -28.19 29.29
C GLU A 84 18.54 -27.98 29.38
N SER A 85 19.22 -27.77 28.25
CA SER A 85 20.65 -27.48 28.21
C SER A 85 21.00 -26.25 29.04
N LEU A 86 20.21 -25.18 28.94
CA LEU A 86 20.39 -23.96 29.71
C LEU A 86 20.18 -24.20 31.21
N ALA A 87 19.15 -24.96 31.61
CA ALA A 87 18.89 -25.31 33.00
C ALA A 87 20.07 -26.11 33.59
N ARG A 88 20.52 -27.16 32.88
CA ARG A 88 21.67 -27.97 33.30
C ARG A 88 22.96 -27.14 33.42
N LYS A 89 23.22 -26.24 32.47
CA LYS A 89 24.38 -25.33 32.51
C LYS A 89 24.38 -24.40 33.73
N ASN A 90 23.20 -24.00 34.20
CA ASN A 90 23.04 -23.15 35.39
C ASN A 90 22.82 -23.99 36.67
N SER A 91 23.16 -25.28 36.66
CA SER A 91 22.98 -26.19 37.80
C SER A 91 21.53 -26.28 38.31
N MET A 92 20.55 -26.01 37.44
CA MET A 92 19.13 -26.14 37.74
C MET A 92 18.62 -27.54 37.35
N LYS A 93 17.71 -28.10 38.14
CA LYS A 93 17.02 -29.36 37.81
C LYS A 93 15.97 -29.10 36.74
N PHE A 94 16.07 -29.79 35.60
CA PHE A 94 15.06 -29.72 34.54
C PHE A 94 13.99 -30.82 34.76
N PRO A 95 12.68 -30.49 34.68
CA PRO A 95 11.63 -31.45 35.03
C PRO A 95 11.57 -32.62 34.05
N ASN A 96 11.46 -33.84 34.58
CA ASN A 96 11.14 -35.03 33.79
C ASN A 96 9.64 -35.23 33.68
N GLN A 97 9.20 -36.13 32.80
CA GLN A 97 7.78 -36.42 32.58
C GLN A 97 7.03 -36.87 33.85
N ARG A 98 7.76 -37.40 34.86
CA ARG A 98 7.23 -37.76 36.18
C ARG A 98 6.99 -36.57 37.11
N ASP A 99 7.64 -35.44 36.83
CA ASP A 99 7.52 -34.19 37.60
C ASP A 99 6.35 -33.31 37.07
N LEU A 100 5.73 -33.69 35.95
CA LEU A 100 4.61 -32.97 35.35
C LEU A 100 3.28 -33.36 36.03
N ILE A 101 2.64 -32.40 36.72
CA ILE A 101 1.28 -32.56 37.26
C ILE A 101 0.28 -32.18 36.18
N LYS A 102 -0.50 -33.15 35.68
CA LYS A 102 -1.60 -32.89 34.74
C LYS A 102 -2.81 -32.38 35.52
N ILE A 103 -3.13 -31.10 35.37
CA ILE A 103 -4.36 -30.53 35.91
C ILE A 103 -5.45 -30.73 34.84
N ASN A 104 -6.40 -31.62 35.11
CA ASN A 104 -7.63 -31.71 34.32
C ASN A 104 -8.59 -30.63 34.86
N ASN A 105 -8.88 -29.63 34.05
CA ASN A 105 -10.00 -28.72 34.31
C ASN A 105 -11.23 -29.37 33.68
N GLU A 106 -12.09 -29.95 34.52
CA GLU A 106 -13.46 -30.32 34.15
C GLU A 106 -14.31 -29.08 33.80
#